data_AF-A0A1S2V4K2-F1
#
_entry.id   AF-A0A1S2V4K2-F1
#
_cell.length_a   1.000
_cell.length_b   1.000
_cell.length_c   1.000
_cell.angle_alpha   90.00
_cell.angle_beta   90.00
_cell.angle_gamma   90.00
#
_symmetry.space_group_name_H-M   'P 1'
#
loop_
_entity.id
_entity.type
_entity.pdbx_description
1 polymer ?
#
loop_
_entity_poly.entity_id
_entity_poly.type
_entity_poly.pdbx_seq_one_letter_code
_entity_poly.pdbx_strand_id
1 'polypeptide(L)'
;MSKRQPMQPVEIAADRVVRFKKNQIICDMQELCAKHGLDLNDIACREYSKDDRSQLMQLIGYSVSGYGDLDCSRAKHVMRADEKADALQNAVLSK
;
A
#
# COMPACT_ATOMS: atom_id res chain seq x y z
N MET A 1 8.10 15.16 -12.16
CA MET A 1 7.44 15.68 -10.93
C MET A 1 6.52 14.60 -10.38
N SER A 2 6.74 14.13 -9.15
CA SER A 2 5.87 13.13 -8.50
C SER A 2 4.44 13.69 -8.41
N LYS A 3 3.49 12.99 -9.03
CA LYS A 3 2.06 13.36 -9.06
C LYS A 3 1.51 13.10 -7.65
N ARG A 4 1.49 14.13 -6.79
CA ARG A 4 0.94 14.03 -5.43
C ARG A 4 -0.54 13.63 -5.54
N GLN A 5 -0.96 12.64 -4.75
CA GLN A 5 -2.36 12.24 -4.70
C GLN A 5 -3.21 13.41 -4.17
N PRO A 6 -4.41 13.64 -4.73
CA PRO A 6 -5.28 14.70 -4.26
C PRO A 6 -5.73 14.40 -2.82
N MET A 7 -5.68 15.42 -1.96
CA MET A 7 -6.20 15.31 -0.60
C MET A 7 -7.73 15.14 -0.64
N GLN A 8 -8.25 14.23 0.20
CA GLN A 8 -9.70 14.08 0.32
C GLN A 8 -10.33 15.34 0.95
N PRO A 9 -11.56 15.72 0.56
CA PRO A 9 -12.29 16.79 1.23
C PRO A 9 -12.46 16.53 2.72
N VAL A 10 -12.50 17.59 3.53
CA VAL A 10 -12.78 17.51 4.97
C VAL A 10 -14.20 18.00 5.22
N GLU A 11 -14.95 17.28 6.06
CA GLU A 11 -16.33 17.59 6.40
C GLU A 11 -16.59 17.41 7.90
N ILE A 12 -17.65 18.06 8.41
CA ILE A 12 -18.19 17.79 9.75
C ILE A 12 -19.20 16.65 9.60
N ALA A 13 -18.90 15.50 10.19
CA ALA A 13 -19.79 14.34 10.14
C ALA A 13 -21.04 14.54 11.02
N ALA A 14 -22.03 13.65 10.87
CA ALA A 14 -23.29 13.72 11.64
C ALA A 14 -23.10 13.69 13.17
N ASP A 15 -22.01 13.07 13.65
CA ASP A 15 -21.62 13.06 15.05
C ASP A 15 -20.77 14.28 15.48
N ARG A 16 -20.73 15.32 14.63
CA ARG A 16 -20.00 16.59 14.84
C ARG A 16 -18.48 16.46 14.86
N VAL A 17 -17.92 15.33 14.44
CA VAL A 17 -16.46 15.15 14.31
C VAL A 17 -16.00 15.60 12.93
N VAL A 18 -14.96 16.44 12.90
CA VAL A 18 -14.27 16.85 11.67
C VAL A 18 -13.42 15.68 11.16
N ARG A 19 -13.68 15.22 9.93
CA ARG A 19 -12.96 14.09 9.32
C ARG A 19 -12.90 14.20 7.80
N PHE A 20 -12.07 13.39 7.15
CA PHE A 20 -12.08 13.26 5.69
C PHE A 20 -13.40 12.63 5.21
N LYS A 21 -13.89 13.08 4.05
CA LYS A 21 -15.05 12.51 3.38
C LYS A 21 -14.85 11.02 3.15
N LYS A 22 -15.82 10.22 3.59
CA LYS A 22 -15.77 8.76 3.45
C LYS A 22 -15.91 8.35 1.98
N ASN A 23 -15.26 7.24 1.63
CA ASN A 23 -15.43 6.56 0.35
C ASN A 23 -16.34 5.33 0.55
N GLN A 24 -17.43 5.22 -0.22
CA GLN A 24 -18.41 4.16 -0.01
C GLN A 24 -17.85 2.74 -0.19
N ILE A 25 -16.94 2.53 -1.16
CA ILE A 25 -16.29 1.22 -1.39
C ILE A 25 -15.51 0.79 -0.14
N ILE A 26 -14.83 1.75 0.50
CA ILE A 26 -14.08 1.50 1.73
C ILE A 26 -15.02 1.25 2.91
N CYS A 27 -16.16 1.94 2.99
CA CYS A 27 -17.19 1.67 4.00
C CYS A 27 -17.73 0.24 3.89
N ASP A 28 -18.10 -0.21 2.69
CA ASP A 28 -18.65 -1.54 2.46
C ASP A 28 -17.63 -2.64 2.88
N MET A 29 -16.34 -2.42 2.59
CA MET A 29 -15.28 -3.31 3.04
C MET A 29 -15.10 -3.29 4.56
N GLN A 30 -15.14 -2.12 5.20
CA GLN A 30 -15.08 -2.01 6.66
C GLN A 30 -16.23 -2.74 7.35
N GLU A 31 -17.45 -2.67 6.80
CA GLU A 31 -18.61 -3.41 7.32
C GLU A 31 -18.42 -4.93 7.26
N LEU A 32 -17.77 -5.43 6.21
CA LEU A 32 -17.43 -6.85 6.09
C LEU A 32 -16.33 -7.23 7.10
N CYS A 33 -15.25 -6.45 7.16
CA CYS A 33 -14.10 -6.68 8.04
C CYS A 33 -14.47 -6.61 9.53
N ALA A 34 -15.35 -5.68 9.92
CA ALA A 34 -15.81 -5.52 11.31
C ALA A 34 -16.48 -6.79 11.85
N LYS A 35 -17.16 -7.58 11.01
CA LYS A 35 -17.74 -8.88 11.40
C LYS A 35 -16.68 -9.91 11.82
N HIS A 36 -15.43 -9.70 11.41
CA HIS A 36 -14.30 -10.58 11.68
C HIS A 36 -13.29 -9.98 12.68
N GLY A 37 -13.59 -8.81 13.28
CA GLY A 37 -12.80 -8.21 14.36
C GLY A 37 -11.45 -7.63 13.94
N LEU A 38 -11.24 -7.37 12.65
CA LEU A 38 -10.03 -6.71 12.14
C LEU A 38 -10.39 -5.87 10.91
N ASP A 39 -10.33 -4.53 11.03
CA ASP A 39 -10.59 -3.59 9.95
C ASP A 39 -9.36 -2.78 9.51
N LEU A 40 -9.53 -1.89 8.51
CA LEU A 40 -8.46 -1.02 8.04
C LEU A 40 -7.99 0.02 9.06
N ASN A 41 -8.86 0.45 9.99
CA ASN A 41 -8.48 1.38 11.05
C ASN A 41 -7.59 0.65 12.07
N ASP A 42 -7.93 -0.59 12.41
CA ASP A 42 -7.09 -1.45 13.26
C ASP A 42 -5.71 -1.65 12.63
N ILE A 43 -5.67 -1.99 11.35
CA ILE A 43 -4.42 -2.13 10.58
C ILE A 43 -3.64 -0.81 10.57
N ALA A 44 -4.31 0.34 10.39
CA ALA A 44 -3.64 1.64 10.39
C ALA A 44 -2.98 1.99 11.73
N CYS A 45 -3.56 1.56 12.85
CA CYS A 45 -3.03 1.80 14.19
C CYS A 45 -1.95 0.79 14.63
N ARG A 46 -1.74 -0.30 13.89
CA ARG A 46 -0.77 -1.34 14.26
C ARG A 46 0.66 -0.97 13.89
N GLU A 47 1.58 -1.33 14.79
CA GLU A 47 3.01 -1.30 14.50
C GLU A 47 3.40 -2.55 13.70
N TYR A 48 3.41 -2.41 12.38
CA TYR A 48 4.03 -3.41 11.51
C TYR A 48 5.53 -3.18 11.42
N SER A 49 6.27 -4.29 11.49
CA SER A 49 7.72 -4.25 11.30
C SER A 49 8.06 -3.73 9.90
N LYS A 50 9.30 -3.25 9.75
CA LYS A 50 9.82 -2.88 8.43
C LYS A 50 9.74 -4.06 7.43
N ASP A 51 9.87 -5.30 7.92
CA ASP A 51 9.73 -6.50 7.09
C ASP A 51 8.31 -6.68 6.56
N ASP A 52 7.30 -6.58 7.44
CA ASP A 52 5.90 -6.75 7.06
C ASP A 52 5.48 -5.68 6.06
N ARG A 53 5.91 -4.43 6.28
CA ARG A 53 5.66 -3.33 5.34
C ARG A 53 6.35 -3.55 4.00
N SER A 54 7.59 -4.05 4.01
CA SER A 54 8.31 -4.46 2.79
C SER A 54 7.54 -5.54 2.02
N GLN A 55 7.08 -6.57 2.72
CA GLN A 55 6.39 -7.70 2.10
C GLN A 55 5.01 -7.31 1.59
N LEU A 56 4.29 -6.43 2.31
CA LEU A 56 3.01 -5.88 1.86
C LEU A 56 3.14 -5.24 0.48
N MET A 57 4.19 -4.41 0.26
CA MET A 57 4.41 -3.77 -1.04
C MET A 57 4.57 -4.81 -2.17
N GLN A 58 5.27 -5.91 -1.90
CA GLN A 58 5.41 -7.01 -2.86
C GLN A 58 4.06 -7.68 -3.14
N LEU A 59 3.28 -7.98 -2.10
CA LEU A 59 2.01 -8.69 -2.20
C LEU A 59 0.90 -7.87 -2.87
N ILE A 60 0.91 -6.54 -2.74
CA ILE A 60 -0.05 -5.67 -3.43
C ILE A 60 0.35 -5.37 -4.88
N GLY A 61 1.44 -5.97 -5.38
CA GLY A 61 1.90 -5.79 -6.75
C GLY A 61 2.54 -4.42 -7.02
N TYR A 62 3.21 -3.82 -6.02
CA TYR A 62 3.98 -2.59 -6.24
C TYR A 62 5.09 -2.82 -7.28
N SER A 63 5.40 -1.80 -8.09
CA SER A 63 6.40 -1.95 -9.15
C SER A 63 7.79 -2.26 -8.57
N VAL A 64 8.51 -3.20 -9.19
CA VAL A 64 9.86 -3.57 -8.76
C VAL A 64 10.81 -2.37 -8.80
N SER A 65 10.79 -1.61 -9.91
CA SER A 65 11.61 -0.41 -10.08
C SER A 65 11.28 0.72 -9.10
N GLY A 66 10.06 0.77 -8.56
CA GLY A 66 9.68 1.77 -7.55
C GLY A 66 9.87 1.29 -6.11
N TYR A 67 9.93 -0.02 -5.89
CA TYR A 67 10.07 -0.62 -4.56
C TYR A 67 11.40 -0.25 -3.88
N GLY A 68 12.47 -0.09 -4.67
CA GLY A 68 13.79 0.30 -4.18
C GLY A 68 13.81 1.62 -3.39
N ASP A 69 12.96 2.56 -3.78
CA ASP A 69 12.92 3.92 -3.23
C ASP A 69 12.09 4.08 -1.96
N LEU A 70 11.45 3.00 -1.49
CA LEU A 70 10.57 3.06 -0.31
C LEU A 70 11.36 2.93 1.00
N ASP A 71 10.99 3.71 2.02
CA ASP A 71 11.58 3.62 3.37
C ASP A 71 11.45 2.23 4.00
N CYS A 72 10.41 1.48 3.61
CA CYS A 72 10.19 0.12 4.07
C CYS A 72 11.04 -0.91 3.34
N SER A 73 11.72 -0.56 2.24
CA SER A 73 12.52 -1.49 1.44
C SER A 73 13.74 -2.00 2.22
N ARG A 74 14.21 -3.19 1.81
CA ARG A 74 15.45 -3.78 2.32
C ARG A 74 16.39 -4.05 1.16
N ALA A 75 17.64 -3.64 1.28
CA ALA A 75 18.66 -3.80 0.24
C ALA A 75 18.71 -5.22 -0.34
N LYS A 76 18.66 -6.25 0.52
CA LYS A 76 18.64 -7.67 0.09
C LYS A 76 17.42 -8.04 -0.77
N HIS A 77 16.27 -7.43 -0.53
CA HIS A 77 15.03 -7.68 -1.29
C HIS A 77 15.06 -6.91 -2.60
N VAL A 78 15.52 -5.66 -2.57
CA VAL A 78 15.68 -4.81 -3.76
C VAL A 78 16.61 -5.49 -4.77
N MET A 79 17.83 -5.85 -4.34
CA MET A 79 18.81 -6.53 -5.19
C MET A 79 18.24 -7.79 -5.86
N ARG A 80 17.57 -8.66 -5.09
CA ARG A 80 16.95 -9.88 -5.64
C ARG A 80 15.77 -9.60 -6.56
N ALA A 81 15.03 -8.53 -6.32
CA ALA A 81 13.90 -8.15 -7.16
C ALA A 81 14.40 -7.60 -8.49
N ASP A 82 15.46 -6.78 -8.46
CA ASP A 82 16.11 -6.22 -9.64
C ASP A 82 16.74 -7.32 -10.51
N GLU A 83 17.50 -8.26 -9.90
CA GLU A 83 18.05 -9.42 -10.62
C GLU A 83 16.96 -10.21 -11.38
N LYS A 84 15.80 -10.42 -10.75
CA LYS A 84 14.67 -11.10 -11.37
C LYS A 84 14.01 -10.26 -12.46
N ALA A 85 13.88 -8.95 -12.24
CA ALA A 85 13.31 -8.04 -13.23
C ALA A 85 14.19 -7.96 -14.48
N ASP A 86 15.51 -7.85 -14.32
CA ASP A 86 16.48 -7.83 -15.42
C ASP A 86 16.43 -9.13 -16.21
N ALA A 87 16.39 -10.29 -15.54
CA ALA A 87 16.27 -11.58 -16.20
C ALA A 87 14.98 -11.69 -17.03
N LEU A 88 13.85 -11.19 -16.50
CA LEU A 88 12.57 -11.19 -17.21
C LEU A 88 12.57 -10.20 -18.39
N GLN A 89 13.10 -9.00 -18.23
CA GLN A 89 13.19 -8.01 -19.31
C GLN A 89 14.07 -8.52 -20.46
N ASN A 90 15.22 -9.11 -20.15
CA ASN A 90 16.10 -9.72 -21.15
C ASN A 90 15.40 -10.86 -21.90
N ALA A 91 14.66 -11.71 -21.19
CA ALA A 91 13.88 -12.78 -21.81
C ALA A 91 12.78 -12.25 -22.74
N VAL A 92 12.14 -11.12 -22.40
CA VAL A 92 11.14 -10.46 -23.25
C VAL A 92 11.79 -9.84 -24.50
N LEU A 93 12.95 -9.20 -24.38
CA LEU A 93 13.66 -8.57 -25.50
C LEU A 93 14.32 -9.58 -26.45
N SER A 94 14.60 -10.79 -25.97
CA SER A 94 15.16 -11.89 -26.77
C SER A 94 14.12 -12.66 -27.60
N LYS A 95 12.84 -12.32 -27.49
CA LYS A 95 11.72 -12.91 -28.25
C LYS A 95 11.21 -11.93 -29.30
#